data_AF-A0A845GFH9-F1
#
_entry.id   AF-A0A845GFH9-F1
#
_cell.length_a   1.000
_cell.length_b   1.000
_cell.length_c   1.000
_cell.angle_alpha   90.00
_cell.angle_beta   90.00
_cell.angle_gamma   90.00
#
_symmetry.space_group_name_H-M   'P 1'
#
loop_
_entity.id
_entity.type
_entity.pdbx_description
1 polymer ?
#
loop_
_entity_poly.entity_id
_entity_poly.type
_entity_poly.pdbx_seq_one_letter_code
_entity_poly.pdbx_strand_id
1 'polypeptide(L)' 'LDVQRAAGDAVIAGGTLHIKFAAGYQPKAGEVLTVLTAGRLAGRFAAIQADGYSVTPNYSGTALTLTVGG' A
#
# COMPACT_ATOMS: atom_id res chain seq x y z
N LEU A 1 -6.37 -24.02 16.59
CA LEU A 1 -6.03 -22.59 16.42
C LEU A 1 -5.42 -22.45 15.04
N ASP A 2 -6.25 -22.16 14.03
CA ASP A 2 -5.79 -22.02 12.64
C ASP A 2 -5.29 -20.59 12.45
N VAL A 3 -4.00 -20.44 12.13
CA VAL A 3 -3.37 -19.15 11.89
C VAL A 3 -3.54 -18.83 10.41
N GLN A 4 -4.56 -18.04 10.05
CA GLN A 4 -4.77 -17.62 8.66
C GLN A 4 -3.66 -16.67 8.20
N ARG A 5 -2.61 -17.24 7.63
CA ARG A 5 -1.69 -16.52 6.74
C ARG A 5 -2.44 -16.33 5.42
N ALA A 6 -2.54 -15.11 4.92
CA ALA A 6 -2.91 -14.91 3.52
C ALA A 6 -1.79 -15.47 2.63
N ALA A 7 -1.83 -16.78 2.37
CA ALA A 7 -0.91 -17.49 1.48
C ALA A 7 -1.30 -17.34 0.00
N GLY A 8 -1.95 -16.23 -0.36
CA GLY A 8 -2.43 -15.95 -1.71
C GLY A 8 -1.50 -14.98 -2.43
N ASP A 9 -1.21 -15.26 -3.70
CA ASP A 9 -0.62 -14.29 -4.61
C ASP A 9 -1.56 -13.09 -4.78
N ALA A 10 -1.06 -11.87 -4.59
CA ALA A 10 -1.79 -10.65 -4.89
C ALA A 10 -1.37 -10.17 -6.29
N VAL A 11 -2.27 -10.39 -7.26
CA VAL A 11 -2.10 -9.90 -8.63
C VAL A 11 -2.89 -8.61 -8.79
N ILE A 12 -2.18 -7.49 -8.95
CA ILE A 12 -2.77 -6.18 -9.23
C ILE A 12 -2.90 -6.05 -10.75
N ALA A 13 -4.11 -6.27 -11.26
CA ALA A 13 -4.42 -6.14 -12.69
C ALA A 13 -4.59 -4.67 -13.17
N GLY A 14 -4.24 -3.69 -12.32
CA GLY A 14 -4.49 -2.27 -12.52
C GLY A 14 -5.56 -1.74 -11.57
N GLY A 15 -5.96 -0.48 -11.77
CA GLY A 15 -6.96 0.22 -10.93
C GLY A 15 -6.36 1.35 -10.09
N THR A 16 -7.22 1.99 -9.31
CA THR A 16 -6.87 3.13 -8.45
C THR A 16 -6.86 2.71 -6.99
N LEU A 17 -5.70 2.82 -6.34
CA LEU A 17 -5.61 2.68 -4.89
C LEU A 17 -5.93 4.02 -4.24
N HIS A 18 -7.04 4.10 -3.53
CA HIS A 18 -7.41 5.30 -2.78
C HIS A 18 -7.02 5.13 -1.31
N ILE A 19 -6.13 5.97 -0.83
CA ILE A 19 -5.65 6.01 0.55
C ILE A 19 -6.37 7.15 1.26
N LYS A 20 -7.17 6.77 2.25
CA LYS A 20 -7.80 7.72 3.17
C LYS A 20 -7.24 7.48 4.56
N PHE A 21 -6.49 8.46 5.06
CA PHE A 21 -6.00 8.42 6.43
C PHE A 21 -7.18 8.57 7.41
N ALA A 22 -7.12 7.83 8.51
CA ALA A 22 -8.11 7.96 9.57
C ALA A 22 -8.07 9.40 10.12
N ALA A 23 -9.22 9.92 10.54
CA ALA A 23 -9.30 11.27 11.11
C ALA A 23 -8.39 11.37 12.35
N GLY A 24 -7.41 12.28 12.31
CA GLY A 24 -6.39 12.45 13.36
C GLY A 24 -5.07 11.73 13.09
N TYR A 25 -4.98 10.92 12.03
CA TYR A 25 -3.71 10.35 11.59
C TYR A 25 -2.99 11.33 10.67
N GLN A 26 -1.96 11.98 11.20
CA GLN A 26 -1.02 12.80 10.44
C GLN A 26 0.26 11.98 10.22
N PRO A 27 0.41 11.32 9.06
CA PRO A 27 1.67 10.65 8.75
C PRO A 27 2.78 11.69 8.68
N LYS A 28 3.97 11.34 9.17
CA LYS A 28 5.12 12.22 9.03
C LYS A 28 5.69 12.14 7.61
N ALA A 29 6.27 13.23 7.12
CA ALA A 29 7.04 13.21 5.89
C ALA A 29 8.18 12.18 6.03
N GLY A 30 8.31 11.30 5.03
CA GLY A 30 9.26 10.18 5.04
C GLY A 30 8.76 8.91 5.74
N GLU A 31 7.56 8.93 6.32
CA GLU A 31 6.96 7.74 6.92
C GLU A 31 6.64 6.71 5.85
N VAL A 32 6.99 5.44 6.12
CA VAL A 32 6.73 4.32 5.22
C VAL A 32 5.57 3.51 5.76
N LEU A 33 4.49 3.47 4.99
CA LEU A 33 3.26 2.78 5.31
C LEU A 33 3.16 1.50 4.50
N THR A 34 3.11 0.36 5.16
CA THR A 34 2.83 -0.92 4.51
C THR A 34 1.33 -1.05 4.31
N VAL A 35 0.87 -0.90 3.06
CA VAL A 35 -0.57 -0.93 2.73
C VAL A 35 -1.02 -2.29 2.21
N LEU A 36 -0.09 -3.12 1.74
CA LEU A 36 -0.37 -4.46 1.28
C LEU A 36 0.83 -5.37 1.56
N THR A 37 0.55 -6.56 2.06
CA THR A 37 1.50 -7.68 2.16
C THR A 37 0.86 -8.92 1.56
N ALA A 38 1.64 -9.66 0.79
CA ALA A 38 1.20 -10.85 0.08
C ALA A 38 2.34 -11.88 -0.01
N GLY A 39 1.99 -13.14 -0.25
CA GLY A 39 3.00 -14.18 -0.51
C GLY A 39 3.82 -13.89 -1.77
N ARG A 40 3.18 -13.28 -2.77
CA ARG A 40 3.79 -12.73 -3.98
C ARG A 40 2.96 -11.56 -4.47
N LEU A 41 3.61 -10.47 -4.84
CA LEU A 41 2.99 -9.31 -5.46
C LEU A 41 3.38 -9.26 -6.92
N ALA A 42 2.39 -9.29 -7.80
CA ALA A 42 2.60 -9.16 -9.24
C ALA A 42 1.70 -8.05 -9.79
N GLY A 43 2.25 -7.20 -10.66
CA GLY A 43 1.54 -6.04 -11.21
C GLY A 43 1.67 -4.78 -10.33
N ARG A 44 0.93 -3.73 -10.72
CA ARG A 44 0.98 -2.42 -10.07
C ARG A 44 -0.34 -1.68 -10.25
N PHE A 45 -0.71 -0.84 -9.27
CA PHE A 45 -1.85 0.06 -9.42
C PHE A 45 -1.55 1.07 -10.53
N ALA A 46 -2.56 1.38 -11.33
CA ALA A 46 -2.45 2.36 -12.41
C ALA A 46 -2.41 3.79 -11.87
N ALA A 47 -3.10 4.04 -10.76
CA ALA A 47 -3.08 5.30 -10.05
C ALA A 47 -3.12 5.07 -8.54
N ILE A 48 -2.49 5.96 -7.78
CA ILE A 48 -2.58 5.99 -6.32
C ILE A 48 -2.95 7.41 -5.95
N GLN A 49 -4.02 7.54 -5.17
CA GLN A 49 -4.50 8.81 -4.66
C GLN A 49 -4.47 8.73 -3.14
N ALA A 50 -3.89 9.72 -2.49
CA ALA A 50 -3.93 9.85 -1.04
C ALA A 50 -4.58 11.19 -0.70
N ASP A 51 -5.65 11.14 0.09
CA ASP A 51 -6.40 12.33 0.47
C ASP A 51 -5.52 13.25 1.32
N GLY A 52 -5.12 14.40 0.76
CA GLY A 52 -4.40 15.46 1.47
C GLY A 52 -2.89 15.24 1.64
N TYR A 53 -2.31 14.19 1.07
CA TYR A 53 -0.87 13.92 1.13
C TYR A 53 -0.32 13.42 -0.21
N SER A 54 0.91 13.77 -0.52
CA SER A 54 1.64 13.11 -1.61
C SER A 54 2.17 11.76 -1.10
N VAL A 55 2.05 10.71 -1.89
CA VAL A 55 2.61 9.39 -1.55
C VAL A 55 3.40 8.81 -2.71
N THR A 56 4.55 8.23 -2.40
CA THR A 56 5.40 7.54 -3.36
C THR A 56 5.27 6.04 -3.15
N PRO A 57 4.72 5.29 -4.11
CA PRO A 57 4.64 3.85 -3.99
C PRO A 57 5.97 3.16 -4.22
N ASN A 58 6.21 2.14 -3.41
CA ASN A 58 7.31 1.22 -3.52
C ASN A 58 6.76 -0.22 -3.55
N TYR A 59 6.84 -0.84 -4.73
CA TYR A 59 6.41 -2.21 -4.95
C TYR A 59 7.60 -3.14 -4.74
N SER A 60 7.48 -4.03 -3.77
CA SER A 60 8.36 -5.19 -3.62
C SER A 60 7.67 -6.43 -4.15
N GLY A 61 8.42 -7.51 -4.37
CA GLY A 61 7.86 -8.78 -4.83
C GLY A 61 6.87 -9.43 -3.85
N THR A 62 6.67 -8.89 -2.66
CA THR A 62 5.80 -9.43 -1.60
C THR A 62 4.99 -8.35 -0.85
N ALA A 63 5.22 -7.06 -1.12
CA ALA A 63 4.55 -5.98 -0.40
C ALA A 63 4.45 -4.71 -1.23
N LEU A 64 3.44 -3.90 -0.94
CA LEU A 64 3.37 -2.52 -1.37
C LEU A 64 3.52 -1.63 -0.15
N THR A 65 4.55 -0.81 -0.17
CA THR A 65 4.75 0.26 0.80
C THR A 65 4.55 1.62 0.14
N LEU A 66 4.06 2.58 0.90
CA LEU A 66 3.89 3.97 0.46
C LEU A 66 4.75 4.84 1.35
N THR A 67 5.66 5.60 0.75
CA THR A 67 6.40 6.64 1.47
C THR A 67 5.61 7.93 1.38
N VAL A 68 5.27 8.52 2.51
CA VAL A 68 4.56 9.79 2.57
C VAL A 68 5.52 10.93 2.24
N GLY A 69 5.15 11.73 1.25
CA GLY A 69 5.81 12.97 0.87
C GLY A 69 5.39 14.12 1.78
N GLY A 70 6.33 15.03 2.04
CA GLY A 70 6.08 16.26 2.80
C GLY A 70 5.40 17.36 1.99
#